data_AF-F8PVM4-F1
#
_entry.id   AF-F8PVM4-F1
#
_cell.length_a   1.000
_cell.length_b   1.000
_cell.length_c   1.000
_cell.angle_alpha   90.00
_cell.angle_beta   90.00
_cell.angle_gamma   90.00
#
_symmetry.space_group_name_H-M   'P 1'
#
loop_
_entity.id
_entity.type
_entity.pdbx_description
1 polymer ?
#
loop_
_entity_poly.entity_id
_entity_poly.type
_entity_poly.pdbx_seq_one_letter_code
_entity_poly.pdbx_strand_id
1 'polypeptide(L)'
;MSNTDFQAAVKQEEAYLRQVHPTPEDIPGCMTLFDDFLLCNVLGAQVKSLYRFGRMSECKHKMEDFKFCMSLKSMHPEDKRDAWIRRRAEWWAHKRLAKSSENIWDVRKEPLQNWPPPSTSNDVDTVQRSGTIA
;
A
#
# COMPACT_ATOMS: atom_id res chain seq x y z
N MET A 1 -20.64 8.34 11.78
CA MET A 1 -19.17 8.15 11.90
C MET A 1 -18.58 9.48 12.32
N SER A 2 -17.76 9.50 13.36
CA SER A 2 -17.26 10.76 13.90
C SER A 2 -16.12 11.29 13.01
N ASN A 3 -16.10 12.60 12.76
CA ASN A 3 -15.05 13.24 11.95
C ASN A 3 -13.66 13.06 12.61
N THR A 4 -13.64 12.85 13.92
CA THR A 4 -12.43 12.60 14.72
C THR A 4 -11.73 11.29 14.37
N ASP A 5 -12.49 10.22 14.09
CA ASP A 5 -11.90 8.90 13.75
C ASP A 5 -11.19 8.95 12.39
N PHE A 6 -11.76 9.69 11.43
CA PHE A 6 -11.15 9.89 10.11
C PHE A 6 -9.85 10.68 10.19
N GLN A 7 -9.84 11.80 10.92
CA GLN A 7 -8.62 12.59 11.09
C GLN A 7 -7.50 11.80 11.80
N ALA A 8 -7.86 10.96 12.78
CA ALA A 8 -6.90 10.07 13.41
C ALA A 8 -6.32 9.03 12.43
N ALA A 9 -7.17 8.41 11.61
CA ALA A 9 -6.74 7.46 10.58
C ALA A 9 -5.82 8.13 9.54
N VAL A 10 -6.17 9.33 9.06
CA VAL A 10 -5.34 10.08 8.09
C VAL A 10 -3.95 10.38 8.67
N LYS A 11 -3.86 10.86 9.91
CA LYS A 11 -2.56 11.13 10.57
C LYS A 11 -1.70 9.87 10.69
N GLN A 12 -2.33 8.73 11.00
CA GLN A 12 -1.61 7.46 11.09
C GLN A 12 -1.08 7.01 9.72
N GLU A 13 -1.93 7.08 8.68
CA GLU A 13 -1.54 6.73 7.30
C GLU A 13 -0.45 7.67 6.78
N GLU A 14 -0.54 8.97 7.06
CA GLU A 14 0.49 9.92 6.68
C GLU A 14 1.83 9.61 7.34
N ALA A 15 1.84 9.32 8.64
CA ALA A 15 3.06 8.95 9.36
C ALA A 15 3.70 7.68 8.78
N TYR A 16 2.89 6.68 8.43
CA TYR A 16 3.36 5.46 7.78
C TYR A 16 3.90 5.74 6.36
N LEU A 17 3.17 6.47 5.53
CA LEU A 17 3.57 6.79 4.16
C LEU A 17 4.84 7.64 4.10
N ARG A 18 5.06 8.55 5.05
CA ARG A 18 6.32 9.31 5.17
C ARG A 18 7.52 8.41 5.46
N GLN A 19 7.34 7.31 6.19
CA GLN A 19 8.39 6.31 6.43
C GLN A 19 8.64 5.41 5.21
N VAL A 20 7.60 5.06 4.47
CA VAL A 20 7.70 4.22 3.25
C VAL A 20 8.30 4.98 2.08
N HIS A 21 8.01 6.28 1.97
CA HIS A 21 8.50 7.16 0.90
C HIS A 21 9.37 8.27 1.50
N PRO A 22 10.61 7.97 1.92
CA PRO A 22 11.51 8.95 2.52
C PRO A 22 11.94 10.06 1.54
N THR A 23 12.13 9.76 0.25
CA THR A 23 12.60 10.75 -0.73
C THR A 23 11.54 11.08 -1.80
N PRO A 24 11.68 12.21 -2.53
CA PRO A 24 10.77 12.56 -3.63
C PRO A 24 10.80 11.57 -4.81
N GLU A 25 11.91 10.87 -5.01
CA GLU A 25 12.08 9.90 -6.10
C GLU A 25 11.27 8.61 -5.88
N ASP A 26 10.91 8.31 -4.63
CA ASP A 26 10.11 7.14 -4.26
C ASP A 26 8.64 7.24 -4.71
N ILE A 27 8.24 8.39 -5.25
CA ILE A 27 6.87 8.66 -5.68
C ILE A 27 6.70 8.31 -7.16
N PRO A 28 5.60 7.62 -7.53
CA PRO A 28 5.35 7.24 -8.90
C PRO A 28 5.29 8.46 -9.83
N GLY A 29 5.98 8.36 -10.98
CA GLY A 29 5.87 9.34 -12.05
C GLY A 29 4.49 9.34 -12.71
N CYS A 30 4.09 10.43 -13.35
CA CYS A 30 2.72 10.53 -13.90
C CYS A 30 2.45 9.48 -15.00
N MET A 31 3.47 9.11 -15.79
CA MET A 31 3.32 8.03 -16.78
C MET A 31 3.06 6.67 -16.12
N THR A 32 3.73 6.38 -15.00
CA THR A 32 3.49 5.12 -14.27
C THR A 32 2.04 5.05 -13.76
N LEU A 33 1.48 6.17 -13.30
CA LEU A 33 0.07 6.24 -12.89
C LEU A 33 -0.91 6.08 -14.06
N PHE A 34 -0.52 6.56 -15.24
CA PHE A 34 -1.30 6.37 -16.46
C PHE A 34 -1.28 4.92 -16.94
N ASP A 35 -0.11 4.28 -16.94
CA ASP A 35 0.03 2.85 -17.25
C ASP A 35 -0.79 2.00 -16.29
N ASP A 36 -0.79 2.35 -15.00
CA ASP A 36 -1.63 1.75 -13.97
C ASP A 36 -3.13 1.81 -14.29
N PHE A 37 -3.59 2.97 -14.78
CA PHE A 37 -4.97 3.15 -15.24
C PHE A 37 -5.27 2.26 -16.44
N LEU A 38 -4.38 2.22 -17.44
CA LEU A 38 -4.56 1.40 -18.63
C LEU A 38 -4.61 -0.09 -18.27
N LEU A 39 -3.66 -0.58 -17.47
CA LEU A 39 -3.58 -1.96 -16.99
C LEU A 39 -4.84 -2.40 -16.25
N CYS A 40 -5.46 -1.49 -15.49
CA CYS A 40 -6.73 -1.76 -14.83
C CYS A 40 -7.89 -1.99 -15.84
N ASN A 41 -7.91 -1.25 -16.96
CA ASN A 41 -8.97 -1.32 -17.96
C ASN A 41 -8.77 -2.44 -19.00
N VAL A 42 -7.61 -3.10 -19.02
CA VAL A 42 -7.38 -4.23 -19.93
C VAL A 42 -8.39 -5.36 -19.66
N LEU A 43 -8.96 -5.91 -20.74
CA LEU A 43 -9.98 -6.96 -20.69
C LEU A 43 -9.59 -8.14 -19.80
N GLY A 44 -8.33 -8.59 -19.86
CA GLY A 44 -7.85 -9.69 -19.02
C GLY A 44 -7.93 -9.42 -17.51
N ALA A 45 -7.64 -8.19 -17.07
CA ALA A 45 -7.77 -7.79 -15.67
C ALA A 45 -9.24 -7.70 -15.25
N GLN A 46 -10.08 -7.18 -16.15
CA GLN A 46 -11.50 -7.04 -15.94
C GLN A 46 -12.23 -8.39 -15.83
N VAL A 47 -11.91 -9.36 -16.69
CA VAL A 47 -12.46 -10.73 -16.63
C VAL A 47 -12.09 -11.42 -15.32
N LYS A 48 -10.85 -11.25 -14.84
CA LYS A 48 -10.42 -11.78 -13.53
C LYS A 48 -11.22 -11.17 -12.38
N SER A 49 -11.47 -9.84 -12.43
CA SER A 49 -12.31 -9.16 -11.43
C SER A 49 -13.74 -9.69 -11.46
N LEU A 50 -14.31 -9.86 -12.66
CA LEU A 50 -15.66 -10.41 -12.82
C LEU A 50 -15.76 -11.82 -12.25
N TYR A 51 -14.78 -12.68 -12.51
CA TYR A 51 -14.75 -14.04 -11.95
C TYR A 51 -14.65 -14.05 -10.41
N ARG A 52 -13.78 -13.22 -9.81
CA ARG A 52 -13.52 -13.25 -8.36
C ARG A 52 -14.58 -12.52 -7.55
N PHE A 53 -15.10 -11.40 -8.05
CA PHE A 53 -15.95 -10.48 -7.30
C PHE A 53 -17.35 -10.28 -7.91
N GLY A 54 -17.65 -10.91 -9.05
CA GLY A 54 -18.94 -10.76 -9.74
C GLY A 54 -19.15 -9.40 -10.40
N ARG A 55 -18.11 -8.56 -10.49
CA ARG A 55 -18.19 -7.22 -11.08
C ARG A 55 -16.87 -6.79 -11.72
N MET A 56 -16.98 -5.92 -12.72
CA MET A 56 -15.85 -5.22 -13.33
C MET A 56 -15.16 -4.34 -12.28
N SER A 57 -13.85 -4.15 -12.42
CA SER A 57 -13.08 -3.35 -11.47
C SER A 57 -13.28 -1.86 -11.70
N GLU A 58 -13.36 -1.09 -10.62
CA GLU A 58 -13.54 0.37 -10.67
C GLU A 58 -12.19 1.08 -10.85
N CYS A 59 -11.85 1.42 -12.09
CA CYS A 59 -10.56 2.05 -12.42
C CYS A 59 -10.54 3.58 -12.31
N LYS A 60 -11.66 4.22 -11.94
CA LYS A 60 -11.81 5.69 -11.91
C LYS A 60 -10.75 6.37 -11.03
N HIS A 61 -10.50 5.84 -9.83
CA HIS A 61 -9.53 6.40 -8.89
C HIS A 61 -8.12 6.50 -9.48
N LYS A 62 -7.70 5.53 -10.32
CA LYS A 62 -6.38 5.56 -10.99
C LYS A 62 -6.27 6.70 -12.00
N MET A 63 -7.35 6.97 -12.74
CA MET A 63 -7.40 8.14 -13.63
C MET A 63 -7.36 9.46 -12.84
N GLU A 64 -8.02 9.51 -11.67
CA GLU A 64 -7.96 10.68 -10.80
C GLU A 64 -6.55 10.91 -10.26
N ASP A 65 -5.81 9.85 -9.93
CA ASP A 65 -4.41 9.94 -9.49
C ASP A 65 -3.49 10.46 -10.60
N PHE A 66 -3.70 10.00 -11.84
CA PHE A 66 -3.00 10.55 -13.01
C PHE A 66 -3.29 12.05 -13.19
N LYS A 67 -4.56 12.46 -13.16
CA LYS A 67 -4.95 13.87 -13.29
C LYS A 67 -4.33 14.74 -12.19
N PHE A 68 -4.29 14.21 -10.97
CA PHE A 68 -3.66 14.89 -9.84
C PHE A 68 -2.16 15.05 -10.03
N CYS A 69 -1.45 14.00 -10.46
CA CYS A 69 -0.03 14.09 -10.77
C CYS A 69 0.25 15.16 -11.83
N MET A 70 -0.57 15.23 -12.88
CA MET A 70 -0.47 16.26 -13.91
C MET A 70 -0.69 17.68 -13.35
N SER A 71 -1.60 17.85 -12.40
CA SER A 71 -1.84 19.15 -11.75
C SER A 71 -0.67 19.62 -10.88
N LEU A 72 0.16 18.71 -10.38
CA LEU A 72 1.32 19.00 -9.54
C LEU A 72 2.63 19.18 -10.33
N LYS A 73 2.60 19.19 -11.67
CA LYS A 73 3.80 19.19 -12.51
C LYS A 73 4.72 20.40 -12.29
N SER A 74 4.17 21.56 -11.93
CA SER A 74 4.91 22.82 -11.74
C SER A 74 5.41 23.05 -10.31
N MET A 75 5.15 22.11 -9.40
CA MET A 75 5.46 22.22 -7.98
C MET A 75 6.87 21.72 -7.67
N HIS A 76 7.48 22.21 -6.58
CA HIS A 76 8.77 21.70 -6.10
C HIS A 76 8.65 20.20 -5.76
N PRO A 77 9.68 19.37 -6.00
CA PRO A 77 9.62 17.93 -5.74
C PRO A 77 9.21 17.56 -4.31
N GLU A 78 9.66 18.31 -3.29
CA GLU A 78 9.24 18.09 -1.90
C GLU A 78 7.76 18.40 -1.67
N ASP A 79 7.27 19.53 -2.17
CA ASP A 79 5.86 19.90 -2.02
C ASP A 79 4.94 18.92 -2.77
N LYS A 80 5.39 18.43 -3.95
CA LYS A 80 4.71 17.38 -4.69
C LYS A 80 4.64 16.09 -3.87
N ARG A 81 5.71 15.78 -3.13
CA ARG A 81 5.76 14.63 -2.24
C ARG A 81 4.75 14.74 -1.10
N ASP A 82 4.74 15.86 -0.40
CA ASP A 82 3.80 16.07 0.70
C ASP A 82 2.34 16.05 0.20
N ALA A 83 2.05 16.66 -0.95
CA ALA A 83 0.72 16.65 -1.56
C ALA A 83 0.26 15.24 -1.96
N TRP A 84 1.17 14.43 -2.51
CA TRP A 84 0.91 13.03 -2.86
C TRP A 84 0.63 12.18 -1.62
N ILE A 85 1.50 12.27 -0.61
CA ILE A 85 1.37 11.53 0.64
C ILE A 85 0.03 11.85 1.31
N ARG A 86 -0.33 13.13 1.43
CA ARG A 86 -1.59 13.53 2.06
C ARG A 86 -2.81 12.96 1.35
N ARG A 87 -2.89 13.12 0.02
CA ARG A 87 -3.99 12.56 -0.77
C ARG A 87 -4.08 11.04 -0.62
N ARG A 88 -2.92 10.36 -0.58
CA ARG A 88 -2.87 8.91 -0.44
C ARG A 88 -3.30 8.46 0.97
N ALA A 89 -2.94 9.22 2.00
CA ALA A 89 -3.39 9.00 3.37
C ALA A 89 -4.91 9.15 3.50
N GLU A 90 -5.50 10.18 2.89
CA GLU A 90 -6.96 10.37 2.83
C GLU A 90 -7.67 9.19 2.14
N TRP A 91 -7.12 8.71 1.02
CA TRP A 91 -7.66 7.54 0.30
C TRP A 91 -7.61 6.25 1.15
N TRP A 92 -6.49 5.98 1.82
CA TRP A 92 -6.36 4.82 2.70
C TRP A 92 -7.24 4.93 3.94
N ALA A 93 -7.37 6.11 4.53
CA ALA A 93 -8.27 6.35 5.66
C ALA A 93 -9.73 6.06 5.27
N HIS A 94 -10.18 6.51 4.09
CA HIS A 94 -11.51 6.16 3.57
C HIS A 94 -11.69 4.64 3.41
N LYS A 95 -10.67 3.93 2.92
CA LYS A 95 -10.72 2.47 2.77
C LYS A 95 -10.74 1.74 4.11
N ARG A 96 -9.91 2.14 5.07
CA ARG A 96 -9.85 1.52 6.40
C ARG A 96 -11.18 1.66 7.13
N LEU A 97 -11.79 2.84 7.05
CA LEU A 97 -13.09 3.08 7.68
C LEU A 97 -14.27 2.46 6.93
N ALA A 98 -14.09 2.05 5.67
CA ALA A 98 -15.09 1.24 4.99
C ALA A 98 -15.22 -0.12 5.68
N LYS A 99 -16.34 -0.83 5.46
CA LYS A 99 -16.58 -2.14 6.07
C LYS A 99 -15.54 -3.16 5.55
N SER A 100 -14.50 -3.40 6.33
CA SER A 100 -13.44 -4.37 6.06
C SER A 100 -13.22 -5.26 7.29
N SER A 101 -12.55 -6.40 7.08
CA SER A 101 -12.11 -7.28 8.18
C SER A 101 -11.05 -6.64 9.07
N GLU A 102 -10.48 -5.48 8.69
CA GLU A 102 -9.51 -4.76 9.51
C GLU A 102 -10.18 -4.02 10.69
N ASN A 103 -11.48 -3.75 10.62
CA ASN A 103 -12.21 -3.04 11.68
C ASN A 103 -12.32 -3.79 13.02
N ILE A 104 -12.05 -5.11 13.03
CA ILE A 104 -12.00 -5.90 14.28
C ILE A 104 -10.61 -5.91 14.93
N TRP A 105 -9.60 -5.31 14.29
CA TRP A 105 -8.22 -5.30 14.77
C TRP A 105 -7.79 -3.89 15.17
N ASP A 106 -7.28 -3.75 16.39
CA ASP A 106 -6.67 -2.51 16.86
C ASP A 106 -5.19 -2.42 16.44
N VAL A 107 -4.76 -1.21 16.11
CA VAL A 107 -3.35 -0.92 15.79
C VAL A 107 -2.50 -1.12 17.04
N ARG A 108 -1.41 -1.89 16.90
CA ARG A 108 -0.44 -2.08 17.99
C ARG A 108 0.26 -0.77 18.33
N LYS A 109 0.27 -0.43 19.62
CA LYS A 109 1.02 0.72 20.16
C LYS A 109 2.50 0.41 20.39
N GLU A 110 2.80 -0.87 20.62
CA GLU A 110 4.15 -1.34 20.93
C GLU A 110 4.55 -2.46 19.97
N PRO A 111 5.84 -2.54 19.59
CA PRO A 111 6.35 -3.64 18.80
C PRO A 111 6.24 -4.96 19.59
N LEU A 112 6.07 -6.06 18.86
CA LEU A 112 6.03 -7.39 19.47
C LEU A 112 7.38 -7.72 20.07
N GLN A 113 7.39 -8.21 21.32
CA GLN A 113 8.59 -8.76 21.91
C GLN A 113 8.98 -10.06 21.18
N ASN A 114 10.25 -10.19 20.81
CA ASN A 114 10.83 -11.40 20.22
C ASN A 114 10.23 -11.84 18.86
N TRP A 115 9.91 -10.87 17.98
CA TRP A 115 9.45 -11.15 16.61
C TRP A 115 10.39 -10.51 15.56
N PRO A 116 10.82 -11.24 14.51
CA PRO A 116 10.63 -12.67 14.30
C PRO A 116 11.33 -13.51 15.38
N PRO A 117 10.80 -14.71 15.72
CA PRO A 117 11.47 -15.58 16.68
C PRO A 117 12.87 -15.92 16.16
N PRO A 118 13.86 -16.09 17.06
CA PRO A 118 15.20 -16.51 16.65
C PRO A 118 15.10 -17.79 15.84
N SER A 119 15.74 -17.83 14.66
CA SER A 119 15.80 -19.05 13.85
C SER A 119 16.42 -20.17 14.68
N THR A 120 15.70 -21.28 14.86
CA THR A 120 16.23 -22.48 15.48
C THR A 120 17.24 -23.12 14.52
N SER A 121 18.50 -22.65 14.55
CA SER A 121 19.58 -23.09 13.68
C SER A 121 20.00 -24.56 13.87
N ASN A 122 19.32 -25.33 14.72
CA ASN A 122 19.67 -26.72 15.00
C ASN A 122 19.06 -27.73 14.01
N ASP A 123 18.13 -27.32 13.14
CA ASP A 123 17.49 -28.25 12.19
C ASP A 123 18.18 -28.32 10.81
N VAL A 124 19.15 -27.43 10.52
CA VAL A 124 19.85 -27.40 9.22
C VAL A 124 21.13 -28.26 9.22
N ASP A 125 21.77 -28.45 10.38
CA ASP A 125 23.04 -29.18 10.48
C ASP A 125 22.88 -30.72 10.50
N THR A 126 21.66 -31.24 10.68
CA THR A 126 21.43 -32.69 10.78
C THR A 126 21.23 -33.34 9.41
N VAL A 127 20.80 -32.58 8.39
CA VAL A 127 20.62 -33.09 7.02
C VAL A 127 21.94 -33.13 6.25
N GLN A 128 22.89 -32.23 6.54
CA GLN A 128 24.19 -32.22 5.84
C GLN A 128 25.21 -33.25 6.37
N ARG A 129 24.99 -33.86 7.55
CA ARG A 129 25.89 -34.89 8.11
C ARG A 129 25.57 -36.34 7.73
N SER A 130 24.44 -36.61 7.06
CA SER A 130 24.09 -37.96 6.58
C SER A 130 24.37 -38.19 5.09
N GLY A 131 25.02 -37.24 4.41
CA GLY A 131 25.37 -37.34 2.99
C GLY A 131 26.87 -37.25 2.73
N THR A 132 27.65 -38.23 3.19
CA THR A 132 29.03 -38.44 2.68
C THR A 132 29.34 -39.93 2.62
N ILE A 133 29.17 -40.48 1.41
CA ILE A 133 30.00 -41.46 0.69
C ILE A 133 30.51 -42.68 1.50
N ALA A 134 29.93 -43.84 1.19
CA ALA A 134 30.66 -45.09 0.96
C ALA A 134 30.16 -45.70 -0.37
#